data_AF-A0A950PKC4-F1
#
_entry.id   AF-A0A950PKC4-F1
#
_cell.length_a   1.000
_cell.length_b   1.000
_cell.length_c   1.000
_cell.angle_alpha   90.00
_cell.angle_beta   90.00
_cell.angle_gamma   90.00
#
_symmetry.space_group_name_H-M   'P 1'
#
loop_
_entity.id
_entity.type
_entity.pdbx_description
1 polymer ?
#
loop_
_entity_poly.entity_id
_entity_poly.type
_entity_poly.pdbx_seq_one_letter_code
_entity_poly.pdbx_strand_id
1 'polypeptide(L)'
;MHTREQGARQAPQAGGANASARVQTDRSGRSTGQMLALQRMAGNAAVTKILRRGAGGQGIAGLVRNKGAAAREAQLSANYGIRIGPPPERPDDHFSHSMLDRIDAVLGGLPPEHIRNNPELTAIQPAAPGSGQTTSEYDGENQLIDMVRPFGMPSWLYTELNRSSGWQRWLMDHKGPMSGFEGISSTGDKALGLKGQKREVMGGTSNVLAHGNLVKWTVRHEMGHSVDQHVGWMMNLMQQPRFGGWRIYSPHSDYDVEQVARAILAEVGLGDQLEVQDRHYMGLLASVAAALDPRVARSTPQRLTGLPEHFPDQDEEFKERLGRIVHFAQLALAQPWTLRNGGGDVLTIRGRTYHVDQHGQWVSYLWREREQHAVSNYQFSTPAEWFAESYAAFYDPKPGPRQRLNPQVRNWFATELPALLGQPQEQSSQEATGSGV
;
A
#
# COMPACT_ATOMS: atom_id res chain seq x y z
N MET A 1 46.12 3.99 -64.76
CA MET A 1 45.83 2.58 -65.14
C MET A 1 44.35 2.35 -64.89
N HIS A 2 43.40 2.57 -65.83
CA HIS A 2 43.12 1.75 -67.03
C HIS A 2 43.16 0.25 -66.68
N THR A 3 42.13 -0.59 -66.81
CA THR A 3 40.86 -0.57 -67.56
C THR A 3 40.07 -1.85 -67.17
N ARG A 4 38.71 -1.82 -67.18
CA ARG A 4 37.74 -2.73 -67.86
C ARG A 4 38.08 -4.24 -67.97
N GLU A 5 37.17 -5.22 -67.81
CA GLU A 5 35.87 -5.47 -68.47
C GLU A 5 35.22 -6.74 -67.82
N GLN A 6 33.90 -6.82 -67.58
CA GLN A 6 32.88 -7.62 -68.31
C GLN A 6 33.25 -9.10 -68.62
N GLY A 7 32.42 -10.14 -68.48
CA GLY A 7 31.01 -10.31 -68.15
C GLY A 7 30.53 -11.76 -68.43
N ALA A 8 29.39 -12.12 -67.83
CA ALA A 8 28.32 -13.05 -68.27
C ALA A 8 28.54 -14.57 -68.55
N ARG A 9 27.59 -15.36 -67.99
CA ARG A 9 26.84 -16.57 -68.51
C ARG A 9 26.70 -17.61 -67.38
N GLN A 10 25.66 -18.43 -67.20
CA GLN A 10 24.30 -18.64 -67.71
C GLN A 10 23.66 -19.66 -66.74
N ALA A 11 22.34 -19.65 -66.56
CA ALA A 11 21.59 -20.72 -65.88
C ALA A 11 21.34 -21.92 -66.81
N PRO A 12 20.92 -23.08 -66.27
CA PRO A 12 19.54 -23.50 -66.56
C PRO A 12 18.77 -24.16 -65.39
N GLN A 13 17.46 -24.27 -65.62
CA GLN A 13 16.37 -24.72 -64.75
C GLN A 13 16.20 -26.25 -64.64
N ALA A 14 15.31 -26.64 -63.71
CA ALA A 14 14.44 -27.82 -63.58
C ALA A 14 14.73 -28.59 -62.27
N GLY A 15 13.80 -28.97 -61.40
CA GLY A 15 12.34 -29.11 -61.40
C GLY A 15 12.03 -30.26 -60.43
N GLY A 16 10.92 -30.23 -59.68
CA GLY A 16 10.46 -31.42 -58.94
C GLY A 16 9.78 -31.17 -57.58
N ALA A 17 8.54 -31.62 -57.49
CA ALA A 17 7.58 -31.45 -56.40
C ALA A 17 7.85 -32.28 -55.13
N ASN A 18 7.39 -31.79 -53.97
CA ASN A 18 6.46 -32.46 -53.05
C ASN A 18 6.48 -31.79 -51.66
N ALA A 19 5.44 -30.99 -51.37
CA ALA A 19 5.17 -30.49 -50.02
C ALA A 19 3.83 -31.07 -49.54
N SER A 20 3.90 -32.11 -48.72
CA SER A 20 2.81 -32.60 -47.87
C SER A 20 3.42 -33.36 -46.70
N ALA A 21 2.89 -33.11 -45.50
CA ALA A 21 3.23 -33.68 -44.19
C ALA A 21 4.32 -32.98 -43.35
N ARG A 22 3.91 -32.00 -42.53
CA ARG A 22 4.22 -31.92 -41.08
C ARG A 22 3.63 -30.64 -40.46
N VAL A 23 2.39 -30.70 -39.99
CA VAL A 23 1.85 -29.78 -38.97
C VAL A 23 1.02 -30.62 -38.01
N GLN A 24 1.67 -31.46 -37.20
CA GLN A 24 0.95 -32.21 -36.15
C GLN A 24 1.85 -32.74 -35.03
N THR A 25 2.80 -31.93 -34.52
CA THR A 25 3.56 -32.32 -33.30
C THR A 25 3.92 -31.17 -32.35
N ASP A 26 3.38 -29.96 -32.52
CA ASP A 26 3.85 -28.80 -31.74
C ASP A 26 2.86 -28.27 -30.66
N ARG A 27 1.73 -28.97 -30.45
CA ARG A 27 0.71 -28.55 -29.45
C ARG A 27 0.74 -29.32 -28.13
N SER A 28 1.30 -30.53 -28.08
CA SER A 28 1.40 -31.31 -26.84
C SER A 28 2.52 -30.81 -25.92
N GLY A 29 3.65 -30.35 -26.48
CA GLY A 29 4.83 -29.90 -25.73
C GLY A 29 4.64 -28.63 -24.89
N ARG A 30 3.77 -27.69 -25.32
CA ARG A 30 3.49 -26.46 -24.56
C ARG A 30 2.65 -26.70 -23.30
N SER A 31 1.74 -27.69 -23.31
CA SER A 31 0.90 -27.99 -22.13
C SER A 31 1.69 -28.68 -21.02
N THR A 32 2.63 -29.57 -21.39
CA THR A 32 3.46 -30.32 -20.44
C THR A 32 4.52 -29.43 -19.79
N GLY A 33 5.10 -28.49 -20.56
CA GLY A 33 6.06 -27.52 -20.04
C GLY A 33 5.46 -26.55 -19.01
N GLN A 34 4.22 -26.09 -19.24
CA GLN A 34 3.50 -25.27 -18.26
C GLN A 34 3.15 -26.05 -16.99
N MET A 35 2.78 -27.33 -17.12
CA MET A 35 2.45 -28.20 -15.97
C MET A 35 3.68 -28.51 -15.09
N LEU A 36 4.85 -28.72 -15.69
CA LEU A 36 6.11 -28.92 -14.96
C LEU A 36 6.59 -27.64 -14.26
N ALA A 37 6.37 -26.47 -14.86
CA ALA A 37 6.62 -25.18 -14.20
C ALA A 37 5.65 -24.96 -13.01
N LEU A 38 4.37 -25.29 -13.18
CA LEU A 38 3.34 -25.33 -12.14
C LEU A 38 3.72 -26.24 -10.96
N GLN A 39 4.26 -27.43 -11.25
CA GLN A 39 4.70 -28.40 -10.26
C GLN A 39 5.90 -27.88 -9.45
N ARG A 40 6.82 -27.18 -10.12
CA ARG A 40 8.00 -26.54 -9.50
C ARG A 40 7.65 -25.30 -8.67
N MET A 41 6.59 -24.55 -9.02
CA MET A 41 6.22 -23.31 -8.33
C MET A 41 5.19 -23.48 -7.20
N ALA A 42 4.22 -24.38 -7.34
CA ALA A 42 3.08 -24.49 -6.41
C ALA A 42 3.05 -25.80 -5.59
N GLY A 43 3.90 -26.78 -5.95
CA GLY A 43 3.92 -28.11 -5.34
C GLY A 43 2.71 -28.99 -5.73
N ASN A 44 2.89 -30.31 -5.65
CA ASN A 44 1.89 -31.30 -6.09
C ASN A 44 0.51 -31.12 -5.45
N ALA A 45 0.47 -30.74 -4.16
CA ALA A 45 -0.76 -30.60 -3.40
C ALA A 45 -1.68 -29.47 -3.89
N ALA A 46 -1.11 -28.34 -4.37
CA ALA A 46 -1.89 -27.26 -4.96
C ALA A 46 -2.52 -27.69 -6.29
N VAL A 47 -1.74 -28.39 -7.12
CA VAL A 47 -2.19 -28.94 -8.42
C VAL A 47 -3.30 -29.97 -8.23
N THR A 48 -3.25 -30.81 -7.19
CA THR A 48 -4.30 -31.81 -6.93
C THR A 48 -5.59 -31.18 -6.38
N LYS A 49 -5.48 -30.08 -5.61
CA LYS A 49 -6.63 -29.33 -5.08
C LYS A 49 -7.38 -28.57 -6.20
N ILE A 50 -6.65 -28.12 -7.22
CA ILE A 50 -7.18 -27.50 -8.45
C ILE A 50 -8.04 -28.49 -9.25
N LEU A 51 -7.61 -29.75 -9.37
CA LEU A 51 -8.38 -30.79 -10.07
C LEU A 51 -9.70 -31.15 -9.38
N ARG A 52 -9.85 -30.83 -8.09
CA ARG A 52 -11.02 -31.20 -7.27
C ARG A 52 -12.01 -30.07 -6.99
N ARG A 53 -11.65 -28.80 -7.21
CA ARG A 53 -12.57 -27.66 -6.99
C ARG A 53 -13.28 -27.32 -8.29
N GLY A 54 -14.53 -27.72 -8.35
CA GLY A 54 -15.38 -27.66 -9.54
C GLY A 54 -15.42 -26.27 -10.18
N ALA A 55 -15.10 -26.26 -11.47
CA ALA A 55 -15.73 -25.33 -12.40
C ALA A 55 -17.24 -25.60 -12.33
N GLY A 56 -18.07 -24.57 -12.25
CA GLY A 56 -19.52 -24.66 -12.44
C GLY A 56 -19.89 -25.22 -13.83
N GLY A 57 -19.61 -26.50 -14.07
CA GLY A 57 -19.90 -27.25 -15.29
C GLY A 57 -18.92 -27.12 -16.47
N GLN A 58 -17.80 -26.37 -16.40
CA GLN A 58 -17.04 -25.99 -17.62
C GLN A 58 -15.54 -26.41 -17.68
N GLY A 59 -15.03 -27.11 -16.67
CA GLY A 59 -13.67 -27.68 -16.65
C GLY A 59 -12.50 -26.68 -16.87
N ILE A 60 -11.30 -27.23 -17.11
CA ILE A 60 -10.03 -26.50 -17.32
C ILE A 60 -10.11 -25.54 -18.53
N ALA A 61 -10.99 -25.81 -19.50
CA ALA A 61 -11.22 -24.94 -20.65
C ALA A 61 -11.88 -23.59 -20.27
N GLY A 62 -12.67 -23.55 -19.19
CA GLY A 62 -13.28 -22.32 -18.67
C GLY A 62 -12.27 -21.34 -18.08
N LEU A 63 -11.19 -21.85 -17.48
CA LEU A 63 -10.06 -21.06 -16.98
C LEU A 63 -9.25 -20.38 -18.10
N VAL A 64 -9.27 -20.94 -19.32
CA VAL A 64 -8.44 -20.46 -20.45
C VAL A 64 -9.18 -19.44 -21.32
N ARG A 65 -10.51 -19.34 -21.25
CA ARG A 65 -11.30 -18.43 -22.11
C ARG A 65 -12.13 -17.37 -21.36
N ASN A 66 -12.06 -17.31 -20.04
CA ASN A 66 -12.83 -16.39 -19.18
C ASN A 66 -14.33 -16.25 -19.53
N LYS A 67 -14.93 -17.29 -20.14
CA LYS A 67 -16.32 -17.25 -20.61
C LYS A 67 -17.24 -17.11 -19.41
N GLY A 68 -18.24 -16.24 -19.53
CA GLY A 68 -19.23 -16.00 -18.48
C GLY A 68 -18.79 -15.04 -17.37
N ALA A 69 -17.58 -14.46 -17.44
CA ALA A 69 -17.13 -13.45 -16.47
C ALA A 69 -18.06 -12.23 -16.46
N ALA A 70 -18.41 -11.68 -17.62
CA ALA A 70 -19.35 -10.57 -17.76
C ALA A 70 -20.72 -10.84 -17.09
N ALA A 71 -21.25 -12.07 -17.24
CA ALA A 71 -22.52 -12.44 -16.62
C ALA A 71 -22.39 -12.53 -15.09
N ARG A 72 -21.25 -13.04 -14.59
CA ARG A 72 -20.96 -13.10 -13.15
C ARG A 72 -20.75 -11.70 -12.56
N GLU A 73 -20.04 -10.83 -13.27
CA GLU A 73 -19.86 -9.41 -12.93
C GLU A 73 -21.19 -8.67 -12.82
N ALA A 74 -22.08 -8.83 -13.81
CA ALA A 74 -23.42 -8.25 -13.77
C ALA A 74 -24.23 -8.78 -12.59
N GLN A 75 -24.15 -10.08 -12.30
CA GLN A 75 -24.79 -10.69 -11.14
C GLN A 75 -24.28 -10.08 -9.82
N LEU A 76 -22.95 -10.02 -9.64
CA LEU A 76 -22.37 -9.44 -8.42
C LEU A 76 -22.70 -7.96 -8.29
N SER A 77 -22.67 -7.22 -9.40
CA SER A 77 -23.03 -5.80 -9.41
C SER A 77 -24.47 -5.59 -8.94
N ALA A 78 -25.41 -6.41 -9.43
CA ALA A 78 -26.80 -6.37 -8.99
C ALA A 78 -26.97 -6.75 -7.51
N ASN A 79 -26.22 -7.74 -7.03
CA ASN A 79 -26.27 -8.19 -5.65
C ASN A 79 -25.77 -7.12 -4.66
N TYR A 80 -24.66 -6.45 -5.02
CA TYR A 80 -23.97 -5.53 -4.12
C TYR A 80 -24.32 -4.05 -4.35
N GLY A 81 -25.00 -3.73 -5.45
CA GLY A 81 -25.45 -2.37 -5.75
C GLY A 81 -24.35 -1.42 -6.24
N ILE A 82 -23.16 -1.94 -6.56
CA ILE A 82 -22.02 -1.21 -7.11
C ILE A 82 -21.57 -1.87 -8.42
N ARG A 83 -20.82 -1.17 -9.27
CA ARG A 83 -20.27 -1.79 -10.48
C ARG A 83 -19.11 -2.72 -10.11
N ILE A 84 -19.19 -3.99 -10.46
CA ILE A 84 -18.09 -4.95 -10.34
C ILE A 84 -17.73 -5.43 -11.75
N GLY A 85 -16.54 -5.08 -12.23
CA GLY A 85 -16.10 -5.44 -13.58
C GLY A 85 -15.43 -4.27 -14.31
N PRO A 86 -15.29 -4.37 -15.65
CA PRO A 86 -14.56 -3.38 -16.43
C PRO A 86 -15.14 -1.96 -16.31
N PRO A 87 -14.30 -0.92 -16.45
CA PRO A 87 -14.81 0.44 -16.65
C PRO A 87 -15.43 0.59 -18.06
N PRO A 88 -16.33 1.58 -18.25
CA PRO A 88 -17.00 1.82 -19.54
C PRO A 88 -16.03 2.02 -20.72
N GLU A 89 -14.86 2.61 -20.45
CA GLU A 89 -13.83 2.89 -21.45
C GLU A 89 -13.06 1.63 -21.88
N ARG A 90 -13.15 0.54 -21.10
CA ARG A 90 -12.44 -0.73 -21.33
C ARG A 90 -13.36 -1.93 -21.13
N PRO A 91 -14.44 -2.05 -21.92
CA PRO A 91 -15.53 -3.00 -21.66
C PRO A 91 -15.12 -4.48 -21.73
N ASP A 92 -13.99 -4.79 -22.35
CA ASP A 92 -13.48 -6.16 -22.50
C ASP A 92 -12.52 -6.61 -21.37
N ASP A 93 -12.12 -5.70 -20.45
CA ASP A 93 -11.21 -6.05 -19.35
C ASP A 93 -11.98 -6.64 -18.17
N HIS A 94 -12.44 -7.88 -18.33
CA HIS A 94 -13.17 -8.60 -17.29
C HIS A 94 -12.22 -9.22 -16.25
N PHE A 95 -12.69 -9.29 -15.01
CA PHE A 95 -12.08 -10.10 -13.97
C PHE A 95 -12.10 -11.58 -14.32
N SER A 96 -11.15 -12.34 -13.76
CA SER A 96 -11.25 -13.80 -13.79
C SER A 96 -12.29 -14.29 -12.78
N HIS A 97 -12.91 -15.44 -13.04
CA HIS A 97 -13.81 -16.10 -12.08
C HIS A 97 -13.18 -16.28 -10.69
N SER A 98 -11.89 -16.63 -10.64
CA SER A 98 -11.18 -16.74 -9.35
C SER A 98 -11.12 -15.41 -8.59
N MET A 99 -10.94 -14.28 -9.29
CA MET A 99 -10.99 -12.96 -8.67
C MET A 99 -12.40 -12.62 -8.19
N LEU A 100 -13.41 -12.87 -9.04
CA LEU A 100 -14.82 -12.65 -8.70
C LEU A 100 -15.26 -13.46 -7.47
N ASP A 101 -14.82 -14.71 -7.33
CA ASP A 101 -15.08 -15.52 -6.14
C ASP A 101 -14.43 -14.96 -4.86
N ARG A 102 -13.30 -14.25 -4.99
CA ARG A 102 -12.63 -13.62 -3.85
C ARG A 102 -13.30 -12.31 -3.46
N ILE A 103 -13.72 -11.52 -4.45
CA ILE A 103 -14.53 -10.30 -4.25
C ILE A 103 -15.84 -10.69 -3.58
N ASP A 104 -16.60 -11.63 -4.16
CA ASP A 104 -17.89 -12.10 -3.64
C ASP A 104 -17.76 -12.62 -2.20
N ALA A 105 -16.74 -13.43 -1.92
CA ALA A 105 -16.52 -13.95 -0.57
C ALA A 105 -16.15 -12.88 0.47
N VAL A 106 -15.64 -11.73 0.06
CA VAL A 106 -15.38 -10.60 0.96
C VAL A 106 -16.66 -9.78 1.13
N LEU A 107 -17.26 -9.33 0.03
CA LEU A 107 -18.44 -8.48 0.04
C LEU A 107 -19.61 -9.15 0.77
N GLY A 108 -19.85 -10.45 0.54
CA GLY A 108 -20.89 -11.21 1.24
C GLY A 108 -20.63 -11.43 2.74
N GLY A 109 -19.43 -11.10 3.23
CA GLY A 109 -19.08 -11.16 4.65
C GLY A 109 -19.09 -9.80 5.36
N LEU A 110 -19.37 -8.71 4.63
CA LEU A 110 -19.41 -7.34 5.16
C LEU A 110 -20.86 -6.87 5.33
N PRO A 111 -21.12 -5.93 6.25
CA PRO A 111 -22.43 -5.30 6.37
C PRO A 111 -22.84 -4.60 5.05
N PRO A 112 -24.10 -4.75 4.59
CA PRO A 112 -24.56 -4.13 3.34
C PRO A 112 -24.38 -2.61 3.27
N GLU A 113 -24.48 -1.92 4.41
CA GLU A 113 -24.28 -0.49 4.57
C GLU A 113 -22.86 -0.03 4.19
N HIS A 114 -21.87 -0.93 4.25
CA HIS A 114 -20.49 -0.62 3.85
C HIS A 114 -20.29 -0.65 2.33
N ILE A 115 -21.27 -1.20 1.60
CA ILE A 115 -21.18 -1.50 0.17
C ILE A 115 -22.27 -0.78 -0.60
N ARG A 116 -23.53 -1.16 -0.37
CA ARG A 116 -24.67 -0.72 -1.19
C ARG A 116 -25.12 0.70 -0.87
N ASN A 117 -25.02 1.08 0.40
CA ASN A 117 -25.43 2.40 0.88
C ASN A 117 -24.21 3.30 1.15
N ASN A 118 -23.06 2.92 0.60
CA ASN A 118 -21.84 3.69 0.74
C ASN A 118 -21.68 4.56 -0.52
N PRO A 119 -21.93 5.89 -0.43
CA PRO A 119 -21.78 6.78 -1.58
C PRO A 119 -20.33 6.91 -2.03
N GLU A 120 -19.37 6.59 -1.16
CA GLU A 120 -17.94 6.60 -1.45
C GLU A 120 -17.46 5.26 -2.05
N LEU A 121 -18.36 4.39 -2.51
CA LEU A 121 -18.00 3.21 -3.29
C LEU A 121 -18.96 3.01 -4.45
N THR A 122 -18.50 3.36 -5.64
CA THR A 122 -19.27 3.21 -6.88
C THR A 122 -18.86 1.98 -7.68
N ALA A 123 -17.59 1.55 -7.57
CA ALA A 123 -17.09 0.43 -8.36
C ALA A 123 -15.89 -0.34 -7.77
N ILE A 124 -15.76 -1.60 -8.20
CA ILE A 124 -14.54 -2.41 -8.10
C ILE A 124 -14.19 -2.88 -9.52
N GLN A 125 -13.00 -2.56 -10.00
CA GLN A 125 -12.61 -2.80 -11.39
C GLN A 125 -11.17 -3.28 -11.53
N PRO A 126 -10.80 -3.92 -12.65
CA PRO A 126 -9.39 -4.23 -12.91
C PRO A 126 -8.61 -2.96 -13.21
N ALA A 127 -7.42 -2.83 -12.64
CA ALA A 127 -6.53 -1.71 -12.93
C ALA A 127 -6.12 -1.69 -14.42
N ALA A 128 -5.94 -0.50 -14.98
CA ALA A 128 -5.59 -0.34 -16.38
C ALA A 128 -4.22 -0.98 -16.71
N PRO A 129 -4.10 -1.75 -17.81
CA PRO A 129 -2.83 -2.31 -18.23
C PRO A 129 -1.78 -1.22 -18.45
N GLY A 130 -0.62 -1.33 -17.80
CA GLY A 130 0.46 -0.37 -17.96
C GLY A 130 0.28 0.97 -17.23
N SER A 131 -0.67 1.08 -16.28
CA SER A 131 -0.89 2.28 -15.46
C SER A 131 0.29 2.64 -14.55
N GLY A 132 1.32 1.80 -14.46
CA GLY A 132 2.42 1.95 -13.51
C GLY A 132 2.03 1.64 -12.06
N GLN A 133 0.74 1.44 -11.76
CA GLN A 133 0.28 0.96 -10.45
C GLN A 133 0.82 -0.46 -10.22
N THR A 134 1.45 -0.65 -9.06
CA THR A 134 2.04 -1.93 -8.66
C THR A 134 1.23 -2.65 -7.58
N THR A 135 0.24 -1.97 -7.01
CA THR A 135 -0.62 -2.41 -5.91
C THR A 135 -2.06 -2.01 -6.19
N SER A 136 -3.02 -2.83 -5.75
CA SER A 136 -4.42 -2.41 -5.72
C SER A 136 -4.59 -1.23 -4.77
N GLU A 137 -5.54 -0.36 -5.05
CA GLU A 137 -5.76 0.88 -4.32
C GLU A 137 -7.22 1.34 -4.44
N TYR A 138 -7.74 1.94 -3.39
CA TYR A 138 -8.96 2.73 -3.42
C TYR A 138 -8.66 4.17 -3.88
N ASP A 139 -9.31 4.59 -4.95
CA ASP A 139 -9.30 5.94 -5.47
C ASP A 139 -10.49 6.72 -4.89
N GLY A 140 -10.20 7.63 -3.97
CA GLY A 140 -11.21 8.45 -3.30
C GLY A 140 -11.82 9.54 -4.17
N GLU A 141 -11.16 9.96 -5.25
CA GLU A 141 -11.71 10.96 -6.18
C GLU A 141 -12.77 10.32 -7.08
N ASN A 142 -12.49 9.11 -7.56
CA ASN A 142 -13.40 8.35 -8.42
C ASN A 142 -14.29 7.35 -7.65
N GLN A 143 -14.12 7.29 -6.31
CA GLN A 143 -14.88 6.43 -5.39
C GLN A 143 -14.87 4.96 -5.83
N LEU A 144 -13.71 4.44 -6.23
CA LEU A 144 -13.59 3.10 -6.79
C LEU A 144 -12.35 2.35 -6.29
N ILE A 145 -12.39 1.03 -6.41
CA ILE A 145 -11.25 0.15 -6.08
C ILE A 145 -10.65 -0.38 -7.38
N ASP A 146 -9.39 -0.04 -7.64
CA ASP A 146 -8.60 -0.60 -8.72
C ASP A 146 -7.85 -1.85 -8.26
N MET A 147 -8.10 -2.96 -8.94
CA MET A 147 -7.51 -4.26 -8.61
C MET A 147 -6.34 -4.57 -9.56
N VAL A 148 -5.12 -4.44 -9.05
CA VAL A 148 -3.90 -4.70 -9.83
C VAL A 148 -3.56 -6.18 -9.85
N ARG A 149 -3.13 -6.68 -11.02
CA ARG A 149 -2.51 -7.99 -11.20
C ARG A 149 -0.98 -7.83 -11.18
N PRO A 150 -0.29 -8.13 -10.06
CA PRO A 150 1.13 -7.83 -9.97
C PRO A 150 1.97 -8.69 -10.92
N PHE A 151 2.99 -8.09 -11.54
CA PHE A 151 4.06 -8.74 -12.32
C PHE A 151 3.61 -9.62 -13.49
N GLY A 152 2.45 -9.34 -14.10
CA GLY A 152 1.89 -10.19 -15.16
C GLY A 152 1.57 -11.61 -14.71
N MET A 153 1.46 -11.83 -13.38
CA MET A 153 1.16 -13.13 -12.80
C MET A 153 -0.23 -13.60 -13.25
N PRO A 154 -0.39 -14.89 -13.62
CA PRO A 154 -1.71 -15.42 -13.91
C PRO A 154 -2.65 -15.20 -12.72
N SER A 155 -3.87 -14.71 -12.97
CA SER A 155 -4.80 -14.32 -11.90
C SER A 155 -5.06 -15.45 -10.90
N TRP A 156 -5.08 -16.71 -11.35
CA TRP A 156 -5.24 -17.86 -10.47
C TRP A 156 -4.11 -17.99 -9.43
N LEU A 157 -2.86 -17.69 -9.80
CA LEU A 157 -1.70 -17.78 -8.91
C LEU A 157 -1.74 -16.65 -7.88
N TYR A 158 -2.08 -15.43 -8.32
CA TYR A 158 -2.26 -14.28 -7.44
C TYR A 158 -3.39 -14.53 -6.41
N THR A 159 -4.53 -15.06 -6.86
CA THR A 159 -5.68 -15.38 -5.99
C THR A 159 -5.46 -16.58 -5.06
N GLU A 160 -4.32 -17.26 -5.14
CA GLU A 160 -3.91 -18.35 -4.25
C GLU A 160 -2.75 -17.95 -3.33
N LEU A 161 -2.19 -16.73 -3.46
CA LEU A 161 -1.18 -16.23 -2.53
C LEU A 161 -1.75 -16.18 -1.12
N ASN A 162 -0.99 -16.78 -0.19
CA ASN A 162 -1.37 -16.91 1.19
C ASN A 162 -0.34 -16.23 2.09
N ARG A 163 -0.80 -15.23 2.83
CA ARG A 163 0.04 -14.45 3.74
C ARG A 163 0.61 -15.27 4.88
N SER A 164 0.05 -16.45 5.20
CA SER A 164 0.59 -17.34 6.24
C SER A 164 1.90 -18.02 5.84
N SER A 165 2.22 -18.05 4.55
CA SER A 165 3.48 -18.62 4.08
C SER A 165 4.59 -17.57 4.16
N GLY A 166 5.58 -17.78 5.03
CA GLY A 166 6.67 -16.82 5.25
C GLY A 166 7.46 -16.47 3.99
N TRP A 167 7.67 -17.43 3.08
CA TRP A 167 8.35 -17.18 1.81
C TRP A 167 7.47 -16.38 0.81
N GLN A 168 6.16 -16.66 0.77
CA GLN A 168 5.23 -15.88 -0.06
C GLN A 168 5.13 -14.46 0.47
N ARG A 169 5.09 -14.30 1.79
CA ARG A 169 5.09 -12.99 2.45
C ARG A 169 6.37 -12.22 2.18
N TRP A 170 7.52 -12.85 2.30
CA TRP A 170 8.79 -12.25 1.93
C TRP A 170 8.79 -11.78 0.46
N LEU A 171 8.27 -12.60 -0.45
CA LEU A 171 8.14 -12.22 -1.86
C LEU A 171 7.22 -11.01 -2.03
N MET A 172 6.07 -11.00 -1.35
CA MET A 172 5.11 -9.88 -1.40
C MET A 172 5.72 -8.60 -0.84
N ASP A 173 6.34 -8.66 0.34
CA ASP A 173 6.98 -7.50 0.97
C ASP A 173 8.11 -6.95 0.09
N HIS A 174 9.05 -7.78 -0.40
CA HIS A 174 10.28 -7.32 -1.06
C HIS A 174 10.20 -7.17 -2.58
N LYS A 175 9.28 -7.87 -3.26
CA LYS A 175 9.06 -7.68 -4.70
C LYS A 175 7.88 -6.76 -4.99
N GLY A 176 6.99 -6.51 -4.02
CA GLY A 176 5.89 -5.55 -4.11
C GLY A 176 6.25 -4.18 -3.48
N PRO A 177 5.51 -3.71 -2.46
CA PRO A 177 5.49 -2.32 -2.02
C PRO A 177 6.85 -1.81 -1.52
N MET A 178 7.69 -2.66 -0.92
CA MET A 178 8.98 -2.21 -0.37
C MET A 178 9.98 -1.74 -1.41
N SER A 179 9.84 -2.20 -2.67
CA SER A 179 10.71 -1.76 -3.76
C SER A 179 10.41 -0.34 -4.24
N GLY A 180 9.21 0.18 -3.95
CA GLY A 180 8.80 1.54 -4.29
C GLY A 180 9.09 2.58 -3.20
N PHE A 181 9.46 2.14 -2.00
CA PHE A 181 9.67 3.06 -0.87
C PHE A 181 11.05 3.69 -0.86
N GLU A 182 11.07 5.01 -0.91
CA GLU A 182 12.27 5.84 -0.78
C GLU A 182 12.96 5.60 0.57
N GLY A 183 14.30 5.67 0.59
CA GLY A 183 15.09 5.56 1.82
C GLY A 183 15.39 4.12 2.29
N ILE A 184 14.79 3.09 1.68
CA ILE A 184 15.10 1.69 1.98
C ILE A 184 16.24 1.19 1.09
N SER A 185 17.44 1.06 1.65
CA SER A 185 18.58 0.44 0.97
C SER A 185 19.54 -0.20 1.96
N SER A 186 20.29 -1.23 1.55
CA SER A 186 21.30 -1.86 2.40
C SER A 186 22.37 -0.87 2.88
N THR A 187 22.77 0.06 2.01
CA THR A 187 23.72 1.13 2.35
C THR A 187 23.13 2.13 3.33
N GLY A 188 21.88 2.56 3.11
CA GLY A 188 21.16 3.48 4.01
C GLY A 188 20.91 2.86 5.39
N ASP A 189 20.45 1.61 5.44
CA ASP A 189 20.24 0.87 6.67
C ASP A 189 21.55 0.71 7.47
N LYS A 190 22.68 0.50 6.79
CA LYS A 190 24.00 0.48 7.44
C LYS A 190 24.35 1.84 8.03
N ALA A 191 24.13 2.93 7.29
CA ALA A 191 24.42 4.29 7.75
C ALA A 191 23.57 4.69 8.96
N LEU A 192 22.33 4.18 9.03
CA LEU A 192 21.39 4.41 10.14
C LEU A 192 21.58 3.46 11.33
N GLY A 193 22.60 2.58 11.31
CA GLY A 193 22.79 1.60 12.39
C GLY A 193 21.73 0.49 12.44
N LEU A 194 20.93 0.32 11.38
CA LEU A 194 19.88 -0.68 11.26
C LEU A 194 20.39 -2.03 10.73
N LYS A 195 21.72 -2.23 10.66
CA LYS A 195 22.32 -3.44 10.10
C LYS A 195 21.80 -4.70 10.82
N GLY A 196 21.19 -5.60 10.07
CA GLY A 196 20.65 -6.86 10.59
C GLY A 196 19.21 -6.76 11.11
N GLN A 197 18.62 -5.56 11.14
CA GLN A 197 17.19 -5.41 11.38
C GLN A 197 16.41 -5.85 10.14
N LYS A 198 15.26 -6.50 10.38
CA LYS A 198 14.36 -6.94 9.32
C LYS A 198 13.30 -5.87 9.08
N ARG A 199 13.13 -5.48 7.82
CA ARG A 199 12.00 -4.66 7.35
C ARG A 199 10.87 -5.58 6.85
N GLU A 200 9.65 -5.29 7.25
CA GLU A 200 8.43 -6.04 6.92
C GLU A 200 7.26 -5.06 6.75
N VAL A 201 6.37 -5.30 5.77
CA VAL A 201 5.16 -4.47 5.55
C VAL A 201 3.96 -5.18 6.16
N MET A 202 3.67 -6.38 5.68
CA MET A 202 2.47 -7.14 6.07
C MET A 202 2.59 -7.89 7.40
N GLY A 203 3.73 -7.74 8.11
CA GLY A 203 4.08 -8.43 9.35
C GLY A 203 4.89 -7.54 10.30
N GLY A 204 5.86 -8.10 11.01
CA GLY A 204 6.78 -7.34 11.87
C GLY A 204 6.31 -7.21 13.31
N THR A 205 5.76 -6.05 13.67
CA THR A 205 5.25 -5.76 15.04
C THR A 205 4.24 -6.82 15.47
N SER A 206 3.40 -7.24 14.54
CA SER A 206 2.45 -8.31 14.71
C SER A 206 2.29 -9.05 13.40
N ASN A 207 2.09 -10.37 13.51
CA ASN A 207 1.80 -11.24 12.37
C ASN A 207 0.34 -11.72 12.38
N VAL A 208 -0.51 -11.14 13.24
CA VAL A 208 -1.90 -11.62 13.41
C VAL A 208 -2.74 -11.41 12.16
N LEU A 209 -2.46 -10.40 11.33
CA LEU A 209 -3.09 -10.22 10.01
C LEU A 209 -2.38 -10.98 8.90
N ALA A 210 -1.20 -11.51 9.17
CA ALA A 210 -0.36 -12.14 8.16
C ALA A 210 -0.78 -13.61 7.92
N HIS A 211 -2.09 -13.84 7.78
CA HIS A 211 -2.70 -15.12 7.41
C HIS A 211 -3.74 -14.91 6.31
N GLY A 212 -4.18 -16.03 5.75
CA GLY A 212 -5.27 -16.01 4.78
C GLY A 212 -4.83 -15.50 3.42
N ASN A 213 -5.81 -15.35 2.55
CA ASN A 213 -5.58 -15.04 1.15
C ASN A 213 -5.30 -13.54 0.96
N LEU A 214 -4.26 -13.21 0.19
CA LEU A 214 -3.86 -11.83 -0.07
C LEU A 214 -5.02 -11.02 -0.65
N VAL A 215 -5.63 -11.49 -1.74
CA VAL A 215 -6.72 -10.77 -2.43
C VAL A 215 -7.88 -10.47 -1.49
N LYS A 216 -8.28 -11.46 -0.66
CA LYS A 216 -9.37 -11.23 0.30
C LYS A 216 -9.02 -10.17 1.35
N TRP A 217 -7.76 -10.08 1.75
CA TRP A 217 -7.32 -9.02 2.66
C TRP A 217 -7.29 -7.68 1.93
N THR A 218 -6.69 -7.61 0.73
CA THR A 218 -6.64 -6.40 -0.09
C THR A 218 -8.03 -5.83 -0.32
N VAL A 219 -9.00 -6.63 -0.78
CA VAL A 219 -10.38 -6.13 -0.97
C VAL A 219 -10.96 -5.60 0.35
N ARG A 220 -10.76 -6.27 1.49
CA ARG A 220 -11.24 -5.76 2.80
C ARG A 220 -10.54 -4.46 3.20
N HIS A 221 -9.26 -4.35 2.91
CA HIS A 221 -8.43 -3.19 3.20
C HIS A 221 -8.91 -1.97 2.38
N GLU A 222 -9.05 -2.12 1.07
CA GLU A 222 -9.56 -1.06 0.18
C GLU A 222 -11.00 -0.65 0.53
N MET A 223 -11.85 -1.60 0.92
CA MET A 223 -13.18 -1.29 1.46
C MET A 223 -13.09 -0.43 2.73
N GLY A 224 -12.05 -0.61 3.55
CA GLY A 224 -11.80 0.20 4.72
C GLY A 224 -11.56 1.67 4.38
N HIS A 225 -10.80 1.97 3.32
CA HIS A 225 -10.59 3.35 2.86
C HIS A 225 -11.89 4.01 2.41
N SER A 226 -12.73 3.29 1.66
CA SER A 226 -14.05 3.82 1.27
C SER A 226 -14.95 4.09 2.49
N VAL A 227 -14.95 3.20 3.48
CA VAL A 227 -15.72 3.41 4.72
C VAL A 227 -15.17 4.58 5.53
N ASP A 228 -13.85 4.76 5.60
CA ASP A 228 -13.22 5.94 6.22
C ASP A 228 -13.72 7.23 5.58
N GLN A 229 -13.67 7.31 4.25
CA GLN A 229 -14.14 8.48 3.49
C GLN A 229 -15.61 8.77 3.78
N HIS A 230 -16.46 7.74 3.84
CA HIS A 230 -17.88 7.92 4.10
C HIS A 230 -18.16 8.47 5.51
N VAL A 231 -17.48 7.94 6.53
CA VAL A 231 -17.73 8.38 7.93
C VAL A 231 -16.84 9.52 8.38
N GLY A 232 -15.93 9.98 7.51
CA GLY A 232 -14.94 11.01 7.82
C GLY A 232 -14.09 10.67 9.05
N TRP A 233 -13.68 9.41 9.22
CA TRP A 233 -12.93 9.01 10.43
C TRP A 233 -11.60 9.75 10.51
N MET A 234 -10.88 9.86 9.40
CA MET A 234 -9.58 10.54 9.38
C MET A 234 -9.72 12.02 9.78
N MET A 235 -10.80 12.67 9.34
CA MET A 235 -11.05 14.09 9.63
C MET A 235 -11.48 14.32 11.08
N ASN A 236 -12.33 13.44 11.63
CA ASN A 236 -13.05 13.71 12.87
C ASN A 236 -12.54 12.93 14.08
N LEU A 237 -11.89 11.78 13.86
CA LEU A 237 -11.69 10.78 14.91
C LEU A 237 -10.22 10.39 15.09
N MET A 238 -9.35 10.47 14.08
CA MET A 238 -7.97 9.94 14.15
C MET A 238 -7.16 10.42 15.36
N GLN A 239 -7.44 11.62 15.88
CA GLN A 239 -6.74 12.22 17.01
C GLN A 239 -7.10 11.60 18.37
N GLN A 240 -8.17 10.80 18.45
CA GLN A 240 -8.55 10.16 19.72
C GLN A 240 -7.51 9.12 20.14
N PRO A 241 -7.15 9.03 21.43
CA PRO A 241 -6.13 8.09 21.90
C PRO A 241 -6.38 6.63 21.51
N ARG A 242 -7.64 6.18 21.54
CA ARG A 242 -8.04 4.82 21.16
C ARG A 242 -7.66 4.45 19.71
N PHE A 243 -7.50 5.44 18.85
CA PHE A 243 -7.22 5.29 17.42
C PHE A 243 -5.74 5.49 17.08
N GLY A 244 -4.85 5.46 18.07
CA GLY A 244 -3.44 5.81 17.89
C GLY A 244 -3.15 7.28 18.17
N GLY A 245 -4.17 8.13 18.35
CA GLY A 245 -3.99 9.55 18.68
C GLY A 245 -3.15 10.27 17.64
N TRP A 246 -3.47 10.06 16.36
CA TRP A 246 -2.71 10.53 15.22
C TRP A 246 -2.65 12.05 15.14
N ARG A 247 -1.54 12.58 14.62
CA ARG A 247 -1.38 13.98 14.21
C ARG A 247 -0.67 14.03 12.87
N ILE A 248 -1.16 14.90 11.98
CA ILE A 248 -0.55 15.19 10.68
C ILE A 248 -0.01 16.61 10.75
N TYR A 249 1.30 16.77 10.57
CA TYR A 249 2.02 18.03 10.63
C TYR A 249 2.22 18.54 9.20
N SER A 250 1.34 19.44 8.76
CA SER A 250 1.33 19.98 7.41
C SER A 250 0.98 21.46 7.43
N PRO A 251 1.36 22.24 6.40
CA PRO A 251 1.01 23.67 6.35
C PRO A 251 -0.50 23.96 6.37
N HIS A 252 -1.35 22.96 6.13
CA HIS A 252 -2.81 23.09 6.04
C HIS A 252 -3.54 22.42 7.22
N SER A 253 -2.83 22.04 8.29
CA SER A 253 -3.43 21.47 9.50
C SER A 253 -3.11 22.33 10.72
N ASP A 254 -3.78 22.06 11.85
CA ASP A 254 -3.49 22.69 13.16
C ASP A 254 -2.08 22.36 13.70
N TYR A 255 -1.36 21.47 13.00
CA TYR A 255 -0.04 21.01 13.37
C TYR A 255 0.95 21.28 12.24
N ASP A 256 2.14 21.80 12.56
CA ASP A 256 3.17 22.13 11.58
C ASP A 256 4.52 21.47 11.89
N VAL A 257 5.47 21.57 10.96
CA VAL A 257 6.82 21.01 11.13
C VAL A 257 7.58 21.72 12.27
N GLU A 258 7.22 22.96 12.62
CA GLU A 258 7.82 23.68 13.74
C GLU A 258 7.51 23.01 15.08
N GLN A 259 6.30 22.48 15.26
CA GLN A 259 5.95 21.69 16.44
C GLN A 259 6.76 20.39 16.54
N VAL A 260 7.08 19.75 15.41
CA VAL A 260 7.99 18.60 15.39
C VAL A 260 9.41 19.03 15.78
N ALA A 261 9.92 20.11 15.18
CA ALA A 261 11.23 20.67 15.49
C ALA A 261 11.36 21.02 16.98
N ARG A 262 10.35 21.70 17.55
CA ARG A 262 10.30 22.07 18.97
C ARG A 262 10.30 20.85 19.89
N ALA A 263 9.57 19.77 19.53
CA ALA A 263 9.56 18.53 20.30
C ALA A 263 10.95 17.87 20.32
N ILE A 264 11.61 17.79 19.17
CA ILE A 264 12.96 17.20 19.06
C ILE A 264 14.00 18.07 19.78
N LEU A 265 13.95 19.39 19.61
CA LEU A 265 14.83 20.33 20.29
C LEU A 265 14.71 20.21 21.82
N ALA A 266 13.49 20.10 22.33
CA ALA A 266 13.27 19.87 23.75
C ALA A 266 13.84 18.52 24.22
N GLU A 267 13.67 17.45 23.44
CA GLU A 267 14.22 16.11 23.76
C GLU A 267 15.75 16.11 23.84
N VAL A 268 16.44 16.84 22.94
CA VAL A 268 17.91 16.89 22.95
C VAL A 268 18.49 17.94 23.90
N GLY A 269 17.65 18.64 24.68
CA GLY A 269 18.06 19.62 25.68
C GLY A 269 18.37 21.02 25.13
N LEU A 270 17.82 21.37 23.96
CA LEU A 270 17.96 22.68 23.30
C LEU A 270 16.66 23.50 23.32
N GLY A 271 15.65 23.08 24.10
CA GLY A 271 14.33 23.70 24.16
C GLY A 271 14.31 25.16 24.64
N ASP A 272 15.33 25.60 25.38
CA ASP A 272 15.47 26.98 25.87
C ASP A 272 16.39 27.84 24.99
N GLN A 273 16.88 27.30 23.87
CA GLN A 273 17.86 27.93 22.98
C GLN A 273 17.30 28.20 21.57
N LEU A 274 15.98 28.31 21.45
CA LEU A 274 15.28 28.35 20.16
C LEU A 274 15.64 29.55 19.28
N GLU A 275 16.13 30.63 19.90
CA GLU A 275 16.52 31.89 19.24
C GLU A 275 18.01 31.95 18.87
N VAL A 276 18.81 30.94 19.23
CA VAL A 276 20.23 30.89 18.81
C VAL A 276 20.28 30.94 17.30
N GLN A 277 21.00 31.91 16.75
CA GLN A 277 21.04 32.14 15.31
C GLN A 277 22.05 31.23 14.61
N ASP A 278 21.68 30.74 13.44
CA ASP A 278 22.61 30.14 12.51
C ASP A 278 23.40 31.21 11.72
N ARG A 279 24.35 30.77 10.90
CA ARG A 279 25.17 31.64 10.04
C ARG A 279 24.37 32.48 9.01
N HIS A 280 23.07 32.19 8.85
CA HIS A 280 22.13 32.89 7.97
C HIS A 280 21.16 33.79 8.77
N TYR A 281 21.42 33.99 10.07
CA TYR A 281 20.59 34.76 10.99
C TYR A 281 19.19 34.18 11.20
N MET A 282 18.99 32.90 10.92
CA MET A 282 17.75 32.18 11.28
C MET A 282 17.88 31.62 12.69
N GLY A 283 16.85 31.79 13.52
CA GLY A 283 16.79 31.16 14.84
C GLY A 283 16.81 29.62 14.74
N LEU A 284 17.34 28.96 15.76
CA LEU A 284 17.51 27.51 15.83
C LEU A 284 16.23 26.75 15.49
N LEU A 285 15.09 27.17 16.03
CA LEU A 285 13.81 26.54 15.74
C LEU A 285 13.46 26.59 14.25
N ALA A 286 13.61 27.76 13.63
CA ALA A 286 13.33 27.95 12.21
C ALA A 286 14.32 27.19 11.31
N SER A 287 15.62 27.19 11.68
CA SER A 287 16.67 26.46 10.94
C SER A 287 16.43 24.94 10.98
N VAL A 288 16.08 24.39 12.15
CA VAL A 288 15.71 22.98 12.30
C VAL A 288 14.42 22.66 11.56
N ALA A 289 13.35 23.45 11.72
CA ALA A 289 12.08 23.21 11.03
C ALA A 289 12.26 23.20 9.51
N ALA A 290 13.07 24.12 8.97
CA ALA A 290 13.39 24.16 7.54
C ALA A 290 14.20 22.94 7.08
N ALA A 291 15.12 22.43 7.90
CA ALA A 291 15.87 21.21 7.61
C ALA A 291 15.01 19.93 7.72
N LEU A 292 13.95 19.96 8.54
CA LEU A 292 13.01 18.86 8.72
C LEU A 292 11.90 18.82 7.65
N ASP A 293 11.66 19.90 6.87
CA ASP A 293 10.67 19.85 5.78
C ASP A 293 11.05 18.70 4.82
N PRO A 294 10.19 17.68 4.65
CA PRO A 294 10.53 16.50 3.84
C PRO A 294 10.85 16.82 2.38
N ARG A 295 10.34 17.90 1.81
CA ARG A 295 10.70 18.34 0.45
C ARG A 295 12.11 18.88 0.43
N VAL A 296 12.48 19.71 1.42
CA VAL A 296 13.83 20.28 1.55
C VAL A 296 14.86 19.20 1.85
N ALA A 297 14.56 18.29 2.78
CA ALA A 297 15.45 17.19 3.13
C ALA A 297 15.74 16.26 1.93
N ARG A 298 14.79 16.12 1.00
CA ARG A 298 14.98 15.36 -0.24
C ARG A 298 15.70 16.15 -1.32
N SER A 299 15.30 17.40 -1.58
CA SER A 299 15.88 18.21 -2.66
C SER A 299 17.27 18.74 -2.33
N THR A 300 17.58 18.89 -1.03
CA THR A 300 18.83 19.47 -0.54
C THR A 300 19.24 18.78 0.76
N PRO A 301 19.60 17.48 0.71
CA PRO A 301 19.90 16.69 1.90
C PRO A 301 21.02 17.27 2.76
N GLN A 302 21.93 18.05 2.16
CA GLN A 302 23.01 18.73 2.87
C GLN A 302 22.53 19.74 3.90
N ARG A 303 21.32 20.31 3.75
CA ARG A 303 20.74 21.18 4.78
C ARG A 303 20.45 20.43 6.08
N LEU A 304 20.05 19.15 5.97
CA LEU A 304 19.86 18.30 7.12
C LEU A 304 21.20 17.72 7.59
N THR A 305 21.98 17.11 6.70
CA THR A 305 23.21 16.42 7.12
C THR A 305 24.30 17.36 7.63
N GLY A 306 24.30 18.62 7.16
CA GLY A 306 25.23 19.68 7.58
C GLY A 306 24.63 20.67 8.58
N LEU A 307 23.55 20.28 9.28
CA LEU A 307 22.86 21.15 10.25
C LEU A 307 23.80 21.66 11.36
N PRO A 308 24.67 20.84 11.99
CA PRO A 308 25.63 21.35 12.99
C PRO A 308 26.54 22.47 12.46
N GLU A 309 26.96 22.39 11.20
CA GLU A 309 27.87 23.33 10.54
C GLU A 309 27.21 24.69 10.24
N HIS A 310 25.89 24.79 10.38
CA HIS A 310 25.19 26.07 10.29
C HIS A 310 25.40 26.93 11.55
N PHE A 311 25.90 26.35 12.65
CA PHE A 311 26.12 27.03 13.93
C PHE A 311 27.61 27.03 14.31
N PRO A 312 28.47 27.76 13.56
CA PRO A 312 29.93 27.68 13.72
C PRO A 312 30.42 28.17 15.09
N ASP A 313 29.69 29.11 15.70
CA ASP A 313 30.07 29.77 16.97
C ASP A 313 29.65 28.98 18.22
N GLN A 314 28.94 27.85 18.04
CA GLN A 314 28.48 27.02 19.14
C GLN A 314 29.54 25.95 19.51
N ASP A 315 29.48 25.48 20.74
CA ASP A 315 30.40 24.46 21.25
C ASP A 315 30.11 23.06 20.67
N GLU A 316 31.01 22.12 20.94
CA GLU A 316 30.89 20.74 20.45
C GLU A 316 29.69 20.00 21.07
N GLU A 317 29.30 20.31 22.30
CA GLU A 317 28.14 19.69 22.93
C GLU A 317 26.83 20.09 22.21
N PHE A 318 26.69 21.36 21.85
CA PHE A 318 25.59 21.86 21.03
C PHE A 318 25.56 21.19 19.66
N LYS A 319 26.72 21.07 19.00
CA LYS A 319 26.83 20.40 17.68
C LYS A 319 26.51 18.92 17.77
N GLU A 320 26.94 18.22 18.81
CA GLU A 320 26.58 16.81 19.06
C GLU A 320 25.07 16.65 19.24
N ARG A 321 24.44 17.56 19.99
CA ARG A 321 22.97 17.59 20.15
C ARG A 321 22.27 17.78 18.80
N LEU A 322 22.75 18.67 17.94
CA LEU A 322 22.25 18.80 16.56
C LEU A 322 22.49 17.54 15.74
N GLY A 323 23.63 16.87 15.90
CA GLY A 323 23.90 15.56 15.29
C GLY A 323 22.85 14.50 15.64
N ARG A 324 22.31 14.52 16.87
CA ARG A 324 21.19 13.65 17.26
C ARG A 324 19.90 13.99 16.52
N ILE A 325 19.64 15.28 16.25
CA ILE A 325 18.50 15.72 15.42
C ILE A 325 18.66 15.22 13.99
N VAL A 326 19.87 15.30 13.42
CA VAL A 326 20.17 14.77 12.08
C VAL A 326 19.87 13.28 12.02
N HIS A 327 20.37 12.49 12.97
CA HIS A 327 20.12 11.05 13.02
C HIS A 327 18.62 10.71 13.16
N PHE A 328 17.91 11.42 14.04
CA PHE A 328 16.47 11.29 14.22
C PHE A 328 15.73 11.51 12.90
N ALA A 329 16.00 12.63 12.23
CA ALA A 329 15.33 13.01 10.98
C ALA A 329 15.63 12.03 9.84
N GLN A 330 16.87 11.57 9.71
CA GLN A 330 17.23 10.59 8.69
C GLN A 330 16.50 9.27 8.90
N LEU A 331 16.36 8.80 10.14
CA LEU A 331 15.59 7.60 10.44
C LEU A 331 14.10 7.81 10.18
N ALA A 332 13.55 8.97 10.55
CA ALA A 332 12.15 9.33 10.32
C ALA A 332 11.77 9.33 8.83
N LEU A 333 12.69 9.73 7.95
CA LEU A 333 12.55 9.72 6.49
C LEU A 333 12.71 8.33 5.86
N ALA A 334 13.36 7.39 6.57
CA ALA A 334 13.71 6.07 6.05
C ALA A 334 12.62 5.01 6.30
N GLN A 335 11.35 5.41 6.21
CA GLN A 335 10.17 4.54 6.31
C GLN A 335 10.22 3.62 7.55
N PRO A 336 10.38 4.21 8.76
CA PRO A 336 10.69 3.46 9.98
C PRO A 336 9.55 2.54 10.42
N TRP A 337 8.32 2.80 9.97
CA TRP A 337 7.16 1.93 10.21
C TRP A 337 7.36 0.49 9.69
N THR A 338 8.25 0.30 8.69
CA THR A 338 8.64 -1.03 8.19
C THR A 338 9.51 -1.82 9.18
N LEU A 339 10.08 -1.19 10.21
CA LEU A 339 10.83 -1.84 11.27
C LEU A 339 9.88 -2.43 12.31
N ARG A 340 10.30 -3.53 12.97
CA ARG A 340 9.47 -4.20 13.98
C ARG A 340 9.07 -3.28 15.14
N ASN A 341 9.94 -2.36 15.56
CA ASN A 341 9.62 -1.37 16.58
C ASN A 341 9.25 0.01 15.99
N GLY A 342 9.06 0.13 14.67
CA GLY A 342 8.69 1.41 14.07
C GLY A 342 9.75 2.51 14.19
N GLY A 343 11.00 2.16 14.53
CA GLY A 343 12.05 3.12 14.90
C GLY A 343 11.88 3.72 16.30
N GLY A 344 11.02 3.14 17.13
CA GLY A 344 10.59 3.71 18.41
C GLY A 344 11.71 4.02 19.41
N ASP A 345 12.85 3.33 19.33
CA ASP A 345 14.02 3.57 20.20
C ASP A 345 14.64 4.95 20.01
N VAL A 346 14.45 5.55 18.82
CA VAL A 346 14.97 6.87 18.46
C VAL A 346 13.83 7.86 18.25
N LEU A 347 12.74 7.41 17.61
CA LEU A 347 11.69 8.28 17.11
C LEU A 347 10.59 8.61 18.12
N THR A 348 10.65 8.03 19.33
CA THR A 348 9.64 8.24 20.36
C THR A 348 10.05 9.34 21.34
N ILE A 349 9.32 10.45 21.30
CA ILE A 349 9.49 11.57 22.23
C ILE A 349 8.25 11.63 23.11
N ARG A 350 8.44 11.55 24.44
CA ARG A 350 7.36 11.64 25.44
C ARG A 350 6.15 10.74 25.13
N GLY A 351 6.42 9.51 24.68
CA GLY A 351 5.41 8.48 24.38
C GLY A 351 4.73 8.60 23.01
N ARG A 352 5.20 9.50 22.15
CA ARG A 352 4.72 9.70 20.78
C ARG A 352 5.82 9.45 19.77
N THR A 353 5.57 8.58 18.80
CA THR A 353 6.52 8.26 17.73
C THR A 353 6.27 9.18 16.54
N TYR A 354 7.33 9.78 15.99
CA TYR A 354 7.27 10.70 14.85
C TYR A 354 7.95 10.08 13.63
N HIS A 355 7.33 10.19 12.46
CA HIS A 355 7.97 9.80 11.19
C HIS A 355 7.44 10.61 10.02
N VAL A 356 8.10 10.48 8.87
CA VAL A 356 7.59 11.00 7.60
C VAL A 356 6.93 9.86 6.83
N ASP A 357 5.67 10.04 6.49
CA ASP A 357 4.91 9.03 5.76
C ASP A 357 5.30 8.95 4.27
N GLN A 358 4.67 8.02 3.55
CA GLN A 358 4.93 7.82 2.12
C GLN A 358 4.51 9.00 1.23
N HIS A 359 3.61 9.86 1.72
CA HIS A 359 3.16 11.08 1.03
C HIS A 359 4.06 12.29 1.35
N GLY A 360 5.10 12.09 2.16
CA GLY A 360 6.02 13.15 2.54
C GLY A 360 5.47 14.09 3.60
N GLN A 361 4.51 13.65 4.41
CA GLN A 361 3.98 14.40 5.53
C GLN A 361 4.60 13.90 6.83
N TRP A 362 4.93 14.83 7.74
CA TRP A 362 5.25 14.45 9.10
C TRP A 362 3.99 13.98 9.80
N VAL A 363 4.05 12.82 10.43
CA VAL A 363 2.96 12.27 11.21
C VAL A 363 3.47 11.80 12.57
N SER A 364 2.56 11.65 13.52
CA SER A 364 2.87 11.00 14.78
C SER A 364 1.70 10.26 15.37
N TYR A 365 2.00 9.28 16.22
CA TYR A 365 1.02 8.47 16.94
C TYR A 365 1.52 8.09 18.34
N LEU A 366 0.63 7.64 19.20
CA LEU A 366 0.93 7.13 20.53
C LEU A 366 1.66 5.79 20.42
N TRP A 367 2.90 5.74 20.90
CA TRP A 367 3.75 4.56 20.84
C TRP A 367 3.08 3.30 21.42
N ARG A 368 2.41 3.47 22.56
CA ARG A 368 1.74 2.37 23.27
C ARG A 368 0.66 1.69 22.43
N GLU A 369 -0.07 2.44 21.60
CA GLU A 369 -1.10 1.87 20.73
C GLU A 369 -0.48 0.95 19.68
N ARG A 370 0.68 1.31 19.12
CA ARG A 370 1.42 0.44 18.21
C ARG A 370 1.94 -0.82 18.91
N GLU A 371 2.66 -0.64 20.01
CA GLU A 371 3.25 -1.73 20.78
C GLU A 371 2.18 -2.76 21.22
N GLN A 372 1.05 -2.28 21.73
CA GLN A 372 0.04 -3.11 22.36
C GLN A 372 -1.08 -3.57 21.44
N HIS A 373 -1.33 -2.88 20.32
CA HIS A 373 -2.52 -3.15 19.50
C HIS A 373 -2.24 -3.25 18.00
N ALA A 374 -1.01 -3.04 17.55
CA ALA A 374 -0.72 -3.18 16.13
C ALA A 374 -1.06 -4.59 15.60
N VAL A 375 -1.70 -4.64 14.44
CA VAL A 375 -2.05 -5.87 13.72
C VAL A 375 -1.07 -6.19 12.58
N SER A 376 -0.34 -5.17 12.10
CA SER A 376 0.76 -5.23 11.13
C SER A 376 1.69 -4.03 11.33
N ASN A 377 2.87 -4.03 10.69
CA ASN A 377 3.70 -2.82 10.56
C ASN A 377 3.00 -1.74 9.72
N TYR A 378 2.36 -2.16 8.62
CA TYR A 378 1.70 -1.26 7.67
C TYR A 378 0.58 -0.42 8.29
N GLN A 379 -0.13 -0.93 9.29
CA GLN A 379 -1.15 -0.17 10.01
C GLN A 379 -0.64 1.18 10.57
N PHE A 380 0.66 1.32 10.83
CA PHE A 380 1.25 2.56 11.35
C PHE A 380 2.08 3.31 10.30
N SER A 381 1.85 3.09 9.01
CA SER A 381 2.48 3.86 7.92
C SER A 381 1.82 5.24 7.76
N THR A 382 0.50 5.32 7.75
CA THR A 382 -0.31 6.56 7.68
C THR A 382 -1.59 6.43 8.53
N PRO A 383 -2.30 7.53 8.85
CA PRO A 383 -3.61 7.46 9.50
C PRO A 383 -4.66 6.69 8.68
N ALA A 384 -4.72 6.89 7.35
CA ALA A 384 -5.66 6.19 6.49
C ALA A 384 -5.41 4.66 6.50
N GLU A 385 -4.14 4.28 6.45
CA GLU A 385 -3.69 2.88 6.52
C GLU A 385 -3.98 2.24 7.88
N TRP A 386 -3.93 3.05 8.94
CA TRP A 386 -4.35 2.63 10.27
C TRP A 386 -5.81 2.20 10.28
N PHE A 387 -6.69 2.99 9.66
CA PHE A 387 -8.11 2.66 9.59
C PHE A 387 -8.35 1.42 8.73
N ALA A 388 -7.80 1.37 7.52
CA ALA A 388 -7.97 0.26 6.59
C ALA A 388 -7.49 -1.09 7.17
N GLU A 389 -6.32 -1.13 7.81
CA GLU A 389 -5.84 -2.34 8.47
C GLU A 389 -6.68 -2.73 9.70
N SER A 390 -7.16 -1.75 10.46
CA SER A 390 -8.03 -2.00 11.62
C SER A 390 -9.39 -2.54 11.18
N TYR A 391 -9.95 -1.98 10.10
CA TYR A 391 -11.19 -2.45 9.48
C TYR A 391 -11.02 -3.88 8.95
N ALA A 392 -9.95 -4.15 8.19
CA ALA A 392 -9.65 -5.47 7.66
C ALA A 392 -9.44 -6.52 8.77
N ALA A 393 -8.86 -6.12 9.92
CA ALA A 393 -8.71 -6.97 11.10
C ALA A 393 -10.05 -7.21 11.82
N PHE A 394 -10.90 -6.19 11.95
CA PHE A 394 -12.18 -6.32 12.63
C PHE A 394 -13.13 -7.26 11.88
N TYR A 395 -13.18 -7.13 10.55
CA TYR A 395 -14.00 -7.95 9.65
C TYR A 395 -13.26 -9.19 9.11
N ASP A 396 -12.10 -9.55 9.69
CA ASP A 396 -11.48 -10.83 9.34
C ASP A 396 -12.34 -12.00 9.85
N PRO A 397 -12.56 -13.05 9.03
CA PRO A 397 -13.34 -14.21 9.45
C PRO A 397 -12.68 -14.98 10.60
N LYS A 398 -11.38 -14.80 10.86
CA LYS A 398 -10.73 -15.35 12.04
C LYS A 398 -10.82 -14.35 13.21
N PRO A 399 -11.02 -14.83 14.44
CA PRO A 399 -11.16 -13.94 15.60
C PRO A 399 -9.84 -13.29 16.03
N GLY A 400 -8.68 -13.88 15.73
CA GLY A 400 -7.36 -13.42 16.20
C GLY A 400 -7.05 -11.96 15.84
N PRO A 401 -7.14 -11.53 14.58
CA PRO A 401 -6.98 -10.13 14.17
C PRO A 401 -7.87 -9.17 14.95
N ARG A 402 -9.17 -9.44 15.01
CA ARG A 402 -10.13 -8.63 15.76
C ARG A 402 -9.74 -8.54 17.23
N GLN A 403 -9.35 -9.66 17.85
CA GLN A 403 -8.94 -9.73 19.27
C GLN A 403 -7.63 -8.99 19.58
N ARG A 404 -6.79 -8.71 18.58
CA ARG A 404 -5.56 -7.93 18.77
C ARG A 404 -5.82 -6.43 18.90
N LEU A 405 -6.86 -5.92 18.23
CA LEU A 405 -7.21 -4.50 18.26
C LEU A 405 -7.47 -3.99 19.68
N ASN A 406 -7.27 -2.69 19.90
CA ASN A 406 -7.64 -2.02 21.14
C ASN A 406 -9.14 -2.32 21.46
N PRO A 407 -9.51 -2.72 22.69
CA PRO A 407 -10.89 -3.01 23.05
C PRO A 407 -11.88 -1.88 22.73
N GLN A 408 -11.46 -0.62 22.89
CA GLN A 408 -12.28 0.54 22.57
C GLN A 408 -12.50 0.69 21.06
N VAL A 409 -11.50 0.34 20.24
CA VAL A 409 -11.62 0.30 18.77
C VAL A 409 -12.58 -0.79 18.35
N ARG A 410 -12.48 -1.99 18.94
CA ARG A 410 -13.46 -3.06 18.70
C ARG A 410 -14.88 -2.62 19.04
N ASN A 411 -15.05 -1.95 20.18
CA ASN A 411 -16.36 -1.45 20.59
C ASN A 411 -16.89 -0.41 19.59
N TRP A 412 -16.03 0.52 19.16
CA TRP A 412 -16.38 1.53 18.17
C TRP A 412 -16.87 0.90 16.86
N PHE A 413 -16.11 -0.04 16.28
CA PHE A 413 -16.53 -0.75 15.07
C PHE A 413 -17.85 -1.52 15.25
N ALA A 414 -18.13 -2.02 16.45
CA ALA A 414 -19.34 -2.80 16.73
C ALA A 414 -20.57 -1.95 17.02
N THR A 415 -20.42 -0.68 17.42
CA THR A 415 -21.52 0.12 17.99
C THR A 415 -21.63 1.53 17.42
N GLU A 416 -20.51 2.23 17.26
CA GLU A 416 -20.48 3.62 16.80
C GLU A 416 -20.43 3.69 15.27
N LEU A 417 -19.62 2.84 14.61
CA LEU A 417 -19.53 2.82 13.14
C LEU A 417 -20.89 2.56 12.46
N PRO A 418 -21.69 1.54 12.87
CA PRO A 418 -23.01 1.32 12.27
C PRO A 418 -23.95 2.52 12.45
N ALA A 419 -23.84 3.24 13.57
CA ALA A 419 -24.66 4.43 13.82
C ALA A 419 -24.28 5.57 12.88
N LEU A 420 -22.98 5.78 12.60
CA LEU A 420 -22.50 6.79 11.66
C LEU A 420 -22.98 6.49 10.23
N LEU A 421 -22.92 5.24 9.82
CA LEU A 421 -23.34 4.80 8.48
C LEU A 421 -24.88 4.78 8.31
N GLY A 422 -25.63 4.76 9.40
CA GLY A 422 -27.09 4.78 9.39
C GLY A 422 -27.71 6.18 9.42
N GLN A 423 -26.92 7.23 9.61
CA GLN A 423 -27.41 8.61 9.57
C GLN A 423 -27.63 9.05 8.12
N PRO A 424 -28.78 9.65 7.76
CA PRO A 424 -28.92 10.33 6.49
C PRO A 424 -27.86 11.43 6.42
N GLN A 425 -27.02 11.45 5.39
CA GLN A 425 -26.16 12.60 5.13
C GLN A 425 -27.06 13.82 4.88
N GLU A 426 -27.24 14.67 5.89
CA GLU A 426 -27.86 15.96 5.68
C GLU A 426 -27.00 16.71 4.68
N GLN A 427 -27.62 17.06 3.56
CA GLN A 427 -27.01 17.78 2.45
C GLN A 427 -26.34 19.05 2.98
N SER A 428 -25.01 19.04 3.04
CA SER A 428 -24.19 20.25 3.13
C SER A 428 -24.33 21.00 1.80
N SER A 429 -25.48 21.63 1.61
CA SER A 429 -25.81 22.52 0.50
C SER A 429 -26.59 23.71 1.06
N GLN A 430 -26.05 24.34 2.10
CA GLN A 430 -26.40 25.69 2.50
C GLN A 430 -25.11 26.44 2.80
N GLU A 431 -24.50 26.99 1.75
CA GLU A 431 -23.83 28.31 1.73
C GLU A 431 -23.23 28.56 0.34
N ALA A 432 -24.11 28.83 -0.63
CA ALA A 432 -23.73 29.46 -1.90
C ALA A 432 -24.93 30.15 -2.56
N THR A 433 -25.74 30.90 -1.81
CA THR A 433 -26.61 31.96 -2.37
C THR A 433 -26.82 33.06 -1.35
N GLY A 434 -25.74 33.74 -0.99
CA GLY A 434 -25.82 35.12 -0.53
C GLY A 434 -25.82 36.06 -1.73
N SER A 435 -26.74 37.03 -1.70
CA SER A 435 -26.68 38.34 -2.37
C SER A 435 -27.24 38.42 -3.79
N GLY A 436 -28.54 38.72 -3.85
CA GLY A 436 -29.21 39.34 -4.98
C GLY A 436 -30.36 40.22 -4.48
N VAL A 437 -30.02 41.45 -4.09
CA VAL A 437 -30.75 42.75 -4.13
C VAL A 437 -30.18 43.67 -3.07
#